data_AF-A0A4Q9RP78-F1
#
_entry.id   AF-A0A4Q9RP78-F1
#
_cell.length_a   1.000
_cell.length_b   1.000
_cell.length_c   1.000
_cell.angle_alpha   90.00
_cell.angle_beta   90.00
_cell.angle_gamma   90.00
#
_symmetry.space_group_name_H-M   'P 1'
#
loop_
_entity.id
_entity.type
_entity.pdbx_description
1 polymer ?
#
loop_
_entity_poly.entity_id
_entity_poly.type
_entity_poly.pdbx_seq_one_letter_code
_entity_poly.pdbx_strand_id
1 'polypeptide(L)'
;MKKVELENKIQEATSSLIDIATDICWNKISRNCLYIMSEIDESIGKNFFEHAKIRKRINDKKAPKTLNRIVAELSTIYENLYDINLHIYKSLRNKTIIEIRYFLKTSHIEEFYPTIKDNEPMLHCKVSRPFYVTESPNSNKPERKFDVNWELGGIRHEWNKFIGKLKYHTWKIKYDRKRKYRIKNES
;
A
#
# COMPACT_ATOMS: atom_id res chain seq x y z
N MET A 1 -1.28 -16.68 12.91
CA MET A 1 0.15 -17.05 12.80
C MET A 1 0.76 -17.06 14.18
N LYS A 2 1.48 -18.13 14.58
CA LYS A 2 2.11 -18.27 15.90
C LYS A 2 3.36 -17.41 16.06
N LYS A 3 3.66 -16.99 17.29
CA LYS A 3 4.83 -16.14 17.63
C LYS A 3 6.16 -16.75 17.22
N VAL A 4 6.32 -18.05 17.45
CA VAL A 4 7.53 -18.81 17.08
C VAL A 4 7.75 -18.90 15.56
N GLU A 5 6.70 -18.71 14.77
CA GLU A 5 6.74 -18.75 13.30
C GLU A 5 6.92 -17.36 12.68
N LEU A 6 6.93 -16.30 13.48
CA LEU A 6 6.86 -14.90 13.02
C LEU A 6 7.98 -14.55 12.03
N GLU A 7 9.22 -14.91 12.34
CA GLU A 7 10.37 -14.63 11.47
C GLU A 7 10.24 -15.33 10.10
N ASN A 8 9.99 -16.64 10.12
CA ASN A 8 9.85 -17.45 8.91
C ASN A 8 8.69 -16.95 8.05
N LYS A 9 7.55 -16.64 8.66
CA LYS A 9 6.36 -16.15 7.93
C LYS A 9 6.57 -14.77 7.33
N ILE A 10 7.25 -13.86 8.04
CA ILE A 10 7.62 -12.55 7.47
C ILE A 10 8.61 -12.72 6.32
N GLN A 11 9.56 -13.65 6.42
CA GLN A 11 10.51 -13.95 5.35
C GLN A 11 9.82 -14.55 4.11
N GLU A 12 8.92 -15.52 4.30
CA GLU A 12 8.07 -16.10 3.24
C GLU A 12 7.24 -15.02 2.56
N ALA A 13 6.50 -14.22 3.34
CA ALA A 13 5.67 -13.15 2.81
C ALA A 13 6.50 -12.05 2.12
N THR A 14 7.71 -11.75 2.61
CA THR A 14 8.64 -10.85 1.93
C THR A 14 9.03 -11.41 0.57
N SER A 15 9.35 -12.70 0.48
CA SER A 15 9.74 -13.34 -0.78
C SER A 15 8.60 -13.28 -1.81
N SER A 16 7.38 -13.66 -1.40
CA SER A 16 6.18 -13.56 -2.24
C SER A 16 5.92 -12.12 -2.70
N LEU A 17 6.06 -11.13 -1.80
CA LEU A 17 5.88 -9.72 -2.14
C LEU A 17 6.88 -9.25 -3.21
N ILE A 18 8.14 -9.68 -3.11
CA ILE A 18 9.20 -9.34 -4.07
C ILE A 18 8.91 -9.99 -5.43
N ASP A 19 8.45 -11.24 -5.44
CA ASP A 19 8.13 -11.96 -6.68
C ASP A 19 6.95 -11.27 -7.40
N ILE A 20 5.86 -10.99 -6.68
CA ILE A 20 4.70 -10.24 -7.21
C ILE A 20 5.16 -8.88 -7.77
N ALA A 21 6.00 -8.14 -7.03
CA ALA A 21 6.47 -6.83 -7.46
C ALA A 21 7.39 -6.92 -8.70
N THR A 22 8.19 -7.96 -8.82
CA THR A 22 9.06 -8.19 -9.99
C THR A 22 8.23 -8.40 -11.25
N ASP A 23 7.10 -9.11 -11.12
CA ASP A 23 6.21 -9.39 -12.24
C ASP A 23 5.46 -8.13 -12.70
N ILE A 24 4.92 -7.35 -11.77
CA ILE A 24 4.00 -6.24 -12.09
C ILE A 24 4.66 -4.86 -12.15
N CYS A 25 5.89 -4.70 -11.67
CA CYS A 25 6.61 -3.42 -11.72
C CYS A 25 7.73 -3.43 -12.78
N TRP A 26 8.14 -2.24 -13.22
CA TRP A 26 9.29 -2.06 -14.13
C TRP A 26 10.59 -1.75 -13.39
N ASN A 27 10.54 -1.60 -12.07
CA ASN A 27 11.72 -1.44 -11.23
C ASN A 27 12.49 -2.77 -11.13
N LYS A 28 13.81 -2.69 -11.05
CA LYS A 28 14.62 -3.81 -10.57
C LYS A 28 14.46 -3.91 -9.06
N ILE A 29 13.74 -4.92 -8.59
CA ILE A 29 13.51 -5.15 -7.16
C ILE A 29 14.68 -5.96 -6.58
N SER A 30 15.36 -5.41 -5.57
CA SER A 30 16.44 -6.13 -4.88
C SER A 30 15.86 -7.07 -3.82
N ARG A 31 16.42 -8.28 -3.70
CA ARG A 31 16.13 -9.21 -2.59
C ARG A 31 16.89 -8.88 -1.30
N ASN A 32 17.81 -7.89 -1.34
CA ASN A 32 18.43 -7.35 -0.12
C ASN A 32 17.42 -6.44 0.60
N CYS A 33 16.63 -7.05 1.48
CA CYS A 33 15.53 -6.39 2.18
C CYS A 33 15.95 -5.82 3.54
N LEU A 34 15.54 -4.58 3.79
CA LEU A 34 15.54 -3.94 5.10
C LEU A 34 14.12 -3.54 5.46
N TYR A 35 13.85 -3.32 6.75
CA TYR A 35 12.50 -3.19 7.27
C TYR A 35 12.30 -1.92 8.07
N ILE A 36 11.10 -1.36 7.97
CA ILE A 36 10.57 -0.33 8.86
C ILE A 36 9.19 -0.78 9.36
N MET A 37 8.79 -0.34 10.54
CA MET A 37 7.47 -0.64 11.11
C MET A 37 6.61 0.61 11.21
N SER A 38 5.32 0.49 10.97
CA SER A 38 4.35 1.57 11.13
C SER A 38 3.03 1.03 11.67
N GLU A 39 2.50 1.65 12.73
CA GLU A 39 1.13 1.39 13.13
C GLU A 39 0.15 1.95 12.10
N ILE A 40 -0.94 1.22 11.86
CA ILE A 40 -2.07 1.72 11.12
C ILE A 40 -3.03 2.34 12.13
N ASP A 41 -2.98 3.66 12.22
CA ASP A 41 -3.87 4.45 13.06
C ASP A 41 -4.88 5.19 12.18
N GLU A 42 -6.15 4.80 12.32
CA GLU A 42 -7.27 5.35 11.56
C GLU A 42 -7.65 6.77 11.99
N SER A 43 -7.16 7.24 13.15
CA SER A 43 -7.39 8.61 13.62
C SER A 43 -6.50 9.66 12.91
N ILE A 44 -5.43 9.22 12.23
CA ILE A 44 -4.40 10.12 11.67
C ILE A 44 -4.79 10.72 10.32
N GLY A 45 -5.47 11.86 10.33
CA GLY A 45 -5.73 12.66 9.14
C GLY A 45 -7.16 12.49 8.62
N LYS A 46 -7.56 13.39 7.72
CA LYS A 46 -8.98 13.53 7.35
C LYS A 46 -9.42 12.62 6.20
N ASN A 47 -8.47 12.08 5.45
CA ASN A 47 -8.72 11.25 4.27
C ASN A 47 -7.45 10.48 3.86
N PHE A 48 -7.60 9.47 3.00
CA PHE A 48 -6.52 8.61 2.53
C PHE A 48 -5.28 9.35 1.98
N PHE A 49 -5.45 10.53 1.36
CA PHE A 49 -4.33 11.30 0.83
C PHE A 49 -3.49 11.95 1.94
N GLU A 50 -4.15 12.53 2.94
CA GLU A 50 -3.46 13.10 4.11
C GLU A 50 -2.79 12.00 4.95
N HIS A 51 -3.44 10.84 5.14
CA HIS A 51 -2.82 9.67 5.76
C HIS A 51 -1.53 9.27 5.03
N ALA A 52 -1.58 9.13 3.70
CA ALA A 52 -0.41 8.74 2.91
C ALA A 52 0.74 9.76 3.05
N LYS A 53 0.42 11.06 3.07
CA LYS A 53 1.38 12.16 3.22
C LYS A 53 2.04 12.17 4.61
N ILE A 54 1.24 12.00 5.68
CA ILE A 54 1.75 11.93 7.06
C ILE A 54 2.62 10.69 7.24
N ARG A 55 2.12 9.51 6.81
CA ARG A 55 2.88 8.25 6.83
C ARG A 55 4.22 8.40 6.12
N LYS A 56 4.23 8.99 4.91
CA LYS A 56 5.46 9.23 4.16
C LYS A 56 6.46 10.07 4.97
N ARG A 57 6.03 11.20 5.54
CA ARG A 57 6.90 12.08 6.35
C ARG A 57 7.48 11.39 7.58
N ILE A 58 6.70 10.53 8.23
CA ILE A 58 7.15 9.75 9.39
C ILE A 58 8.16 8.69 8.94
N ASN A 59 7.85 7.94 7.89
CA ASN A 59 8.68 6.84 7.41
C ASN A 59 9.99 7.30 6.77
N ASP A 60 10.01 8.48 6.13
CA ASP A 60 11.23 9.07 5.57
C ASP A 60 12.31 9.30 6.64
N LYS A 61 11.93 9.39 7.93
CA LYS A 61 12.84 9.58 9.06
C LYS A 61 13.28 8.26 9.73
N LYS A 62 12.67 7.12 9.37
CA LYS A 62 12.97 5.83 10.00
C LYS A 62 14.26 5.26 9.44
N ALA A 63 15.14 4.80 10.32
CA ALA A 63 16.29 4.00 9.94
C ALA A 63 15.84 2.55 9.65
N PRO A 64 16.08 2.01 8.44
CA PRO A 64 15.74 0.63 8.12
C PRO A 64 16.55 -0.36 8.95
N LYS A 65 15.91 -1.46 9.37
CA LYS A 65 16.46 -2.50 10.24
C LYS A 65 16.56 -3.84 9.50
N THR A 66 17.33 -4.77 10.04
CA THR A 66 17.37 -6.16 9.55
C THR A 66 16.11 -6.92 9.97
N LEU A 67 15.86 -8.08 9.35
CA LEU A 67 14.73 -8.95 9.69
C LEU A 67 14.71 -9.29 11.19
N ASN A 68 15.83 -9.79 11.74
CA ASN A 68 15.91 -10.21 13.14
C ASN A 68 15.59 -9.05 14.11
N ARG A 69 16.04 -7.83 13.79
CA ARG A 69 15.76 -6.64 14.61
C ARG A 69 14.28 -6.24 14.55
N ILE A 70 13.67 -6.24 13.36
CA ILE A 70 12.27 -5.85 13.22
C ILE A 70 11.32 -6.91 13.81
N VAL A 71 11.69 -8.19 13.72
CA VAL A 71 10.96 -9.30 14.34
C VAL A 71 11.03 -9.23 15.86
N ALA A 72 12.18 -8.87 16.43
CA ALA A 72 12.30 -8.65 17.87
C ALA A 72 11.35 -7.53 18.34
N GLU A 73 11.23 -6.44 17.58
CA GLU A 73 10.29 -5.35 17.87
C GLU A 73 8.82 -5.76 17.71
N LEU A 74 8.46 -6.50 16.66
CA LEU A 74 7.10 -7.06 16.53
C LEU A 74 6.77 -8.02 17.67
N SER A 75 7.76 -8.79 18.15
CA SER A 75 7.58 -9.78 19.20
C SER A 75 7.23 -9.17 20.56
N THR A 76 7.62 -7.92 20.83
CA THR A 76 7.27 -7.22 22.08
C THR A 76 5.81 -6.82 22.13
N ILE A 77 5.18 -6.58 20.97
CA ILE A 77 3.77 -6.21 20.84
C ILE A 77 2.88 -7.36 20.37
N TYR A 78 3.44 -8.56 20.20
CA TYR A 78 2.79 -9.69 19.52
C TYR A 78 1.41 -10.04 20.09
N GLU A 79 1.25 -10.08 21.42
CA GLU A 79 -0.03 -10.45 22.05
C GLU A 79 -1.16 -9.48 21.66
N ASN A 80 -0.81 -8.23 21.37
CA ASN A 80 -1.73 -7.19 20.95
C ASN A 80 -1.78 -7.01 19.42
N LEU A 81 -1.04 -7.78 18.62
CA LEU A 81 -1.11 -7.68 17.16
C LEU A 81 -2.40 -8.31 16.65
N TYR A 82 -3.13 -7.57 15.81
CA TYR A 82 -4.31 -8.05 15.10
C TYR A 82 -3.99 -8.41 13.65
N ASP A 83 -3.38 -7.47 12.91
CA ASP A 83 -3.07 -7.63 11.50
C ASP A 83 -1.68 -7.08 11.17
N ILE A 84 -0.98 -7.72 10.24
CA ILE A 84 0.36 -7.39 9.76
C ILE A 84 0.32 -7.38 8.23
N ASN A 85 0.53 -6.21 7.62
CA ASN A 85 0.58 -6.02 6.19
C ASN A 85 1.99 -5.62 5.74
N LEU A 86 2.62 -6.47 4.92
CA LEU A 86 3.89 -6.15 4.27
C LEU A 86 3.65 -5.35 3.00
N HIS A 87 4.43 -4.29 2.84
CA HIS A 87 4.39 -3.41 1.69
C HIS A 87 5.79 -2.96 1.26
N ILE A 88 6.05 -2.79 -0.03
CA ILE A 88 7.31 -2.19 -0.51
C ILE A 88 7.20 -0.67 -0.33
N TYR A 89 7.87 -0.13 0.68
CA TYR A 89 7.92 1.31 0.89
C TYR A 89 8.83 2.01 -0.11
N LYS A 90 9.99 1.40 -0.41
CA LYS A 90 10.97 1.97 -1.32
C LYS A 90 11.86 0.89 -1.93
N SER A 91 11.96 0.85 -3.25
CA SER A 91 12.91 0.04 -3.99
C SER A 91 14.07 0.88 -4.52
N LEU A 92 15.30 0.44 -4.21
CA LEU A 92 16.55 1.01 -4.69
C LEU A 92 17.33 -0.07 -5.46
N ARG A 93 18.31 0.34 -6.27
CA ARG A 93 19.08 -0.56 -7.13
C ARG A 93 19.68 -1.77 -6.41
N ASN A 94 20.13 -1.60 -5.16
CA ASN A 94 20.81 -2.61 -4.37
C ASN A 94 20.06 -3.03 -3.10
N LYS A 95 18.93 -2.40 -2.76
CA LYS A 95 18.16 -2.73 -1.56
C LYS A 95 16.68 -2.40 -1.72
N THR A 96 15.83 -3.15 -1.04
CA THR A 96 14.39 -2.88 -0.96
C THR A 96 14.02 -2.64 0.50
N ILE A 97 13.28 -1.57 0.77
CA ILE A 97 12.76 -1.25 2.09
C ILE A 97 11.32 -1.74 2.14
N ILE A 98 11.06 -2.71 3.01
CA ILE A 98 9.74 -3.24 3.32
C ILE A 98 9.18 -2.49 4.52
N GLU A 99 7.99 -1.93 4.38
CA GLU A 99 7.20 -1.44 5.51
C GLU A 99 6.31 -2.58 6.02
N ILE A 100 6.47 -2.91 7.29
CA ILE A 100 5.54 -3.75 8.04
C ILE A 100 4.53 -2.81 8.70
N ARG A 101 3.31 -2.80 8.15
CA ARG A 101 2.20 -2.04 8.70
C ARG A 101 1.40 -2.94 9.62
N TYR A 102 1.09 -2.51 10.84
CA TYR A 102 0.36 -3.35 11.78
C TYR A 102 -0.86 -2.65 12.39
N PHE A 103 -1.88 -3.43 12.72
CA PHE A 103 -3.01 -3.02 13.55
C PHE A 103 -2.91 -3.69 14.93
N LEU A 104 -3.23 -2.94 15.98
CA LEU A 104 -3.35 -3.48 17.33
C LEU A 104 -4.79 -3.91 17.60
N LYS A 105 -4.99 -4.97 18.38
CA LYS A 105 -6.32 -5.42 18.83
C LYS A 105 -7.02 -4.30 19.60
N THR A 106 -6.27 -3.61 20.47
CA THR A 106 -6.76 -2.46 21.26
C THR A 106 -7.16 -1.24 20.45
N SER A 107 -6.79 -1.16 19.16
CA SER A 107 -7.17 -0.03 18.30
C SER A 107 -8.56 -0.21 17.68
N HIS A 108 -9.21 -1.36 17.89
CA HIS A 108 -10.60 -1.60 17.49
C HIS A 108 -11.60 -1.07 18.52
N ILE A 109 -12.85 -0.87 18.08
CA ILE A 109 -13.96 -0.50 18.98
C ILE A 109 -14.12 -1.55 20.09
N GLU A 110 -14.48 -1.09 21.28
CA GLU A 110 -14.54 -1.91 22.51
C GLU A 110 -15.48 -3.12 22.35
N GLU A 111 -16.57 -2.97 21.59
CA GLU A 111 -17.52 -4.05 21.29
C GLU A 111 -16.93 -5.16 20.41
N PHE A 112 -15.94 -4.84 19.57
CA PHE A 112 -15.32 -5.80 18.66
C PHE A 112 -14.15 -6.55 19.32
N TYR A 113 -13.45 -5.91 20.27
CA TYR A 113 -12.29 -6.47 20.94
C TYR A 113 -12.49 -7.89 21.53
N PRO A 114 -13.61 -8.22 22.20
CA PRO A 114 -13.86 -9.57 22.72
C PRO A 114 -13.81 -10.67 21.66
N THR A 115 -14.10 -10.35 20.40
CA THR A 115 -14.11 -11.32 19.29
C THR A 115 -12.72 -11.59 18.70
N ILE A 116 -11.74 -10.75 19.00
CA ILE A 116 -10.39 -10.79 18.41
C ILE A 116 -9.26 -10.93 19.44
N LYS A 117 -9.54 -10.76 20.74
CA LYS A 117 -8.53 -10.76 21.82
C LYS A 117 -7.63 -12.01 21.81
N ASP A 118 -8.21 -13.17 21.52
CA ASP A 118 -7.51 -14.47 21.55
C ASP A 118 -7.05 -14.92 20.15
N ASN A 119 -7.34 -14.14 19.11
CA ASN A 119 -6.94 -14.47 17.76
C ASN A 119 -5.44 -14.26 17.58
N GLU A 120 -4.81 -15.17 16.84
CA GLU A 120 -3.47 -14.95 16.33
C GLU A 120 -3.46 -13.85 15.26
N PRO A 121 -2.37 -13.07 15.13
CA PRO A 121 -2.29 -12.04 14.11
C PRO A 121 -2.36 -12.64 12.70
N MET A 122 -3.05 -11.90 11.82
CA MET A 122 -3.11 -12.18 10.39
C MET A 122 -1.92 -11.56 9.67
N LEU A 123 -1.44 -12.22 8.62
CA LEU A 123 -0.31 -11.76 7.81
C LEU A 123 -0.75 -11.63 6.35
N HIS A 124 -0.52 -10.46 5.78
CA HIS A 124 -0.82 -10.14 4.39
C HIS A 124 0.39 -9.48 3.73
N CYS A 125 0.48 -9.60 2.40
CA CYS A 125 1.40 -8.80 1.60
C CYS A 125 0.66 -8.19 0.41
N LYS A 126 0.92 -6.92 0.10
CA LYS A 126 0.22 -6.18 -0.95
C LYS A 126 1.17 -5.24 -1.69
N VAL A 127 1.11 -5.25 -3.02
CA VAL A 127 1.77 -4.24 -3.86
C VAL A 127 0.74 -3.16 -4.21
N SER A 128 0.92 -1.96 -3.68
CA SER A 128 0.05 -0.83 -3.99
C SER A 128 0.13 -0.46 -5.46
N ARG A 129 -1.03 -0.35 -6.11
CA ARG A 129 -1.15 0.03 -7.52
C ARG A 129 -1.55 1.50 -7.65
N PRO A 130 -0.92 2.28 -8.53
CA PRO A 130 -1.37 3.64 -8.77
C PRO A 130 -2.71 3.63 -9.52
N PHE A 131 -3.60 4.56 -9.16
CA PHE A 131 -4.96 4.65 -9.71
C PHE A 131 -5.02 4.76 -11.25
N TYR A 132 -3.98 5.30 -11.89
CA TYR A 132 -3.91 5.47 -13.35
C TYR A 132 -3.45 4.22 -14.11
N VAL A 133 -3.12 3.14 -13.40
CA VAL A 133 -2.77 1.83 -13.98
C VAL A 133 -3.92 0.84 -13.88
N THR A 134 -4.84 1.05 -12.94
CA THR A 134 -6.04 0.23 -12.79
C THR A 134 -6.92 0.39 -14.03
N GLU A 135 -6.95 -0.64 -14.87
CA GLU A 135 -7.87 -0.74 -16.00
C GLU A 135 -9.25 -1.19 -15.51
N SER A 136 -10.28 -0.98 -16.33
CA SER A 136 -11.64 -1.44 -16.01
C SER A 136 -11.66 -2.98 -15.90
N PRO A 137 -12.49 -3.59 -15.03
CA PRO A 137 -12.52 -5.05 -14.80
C PRO A 137 -12.69 -5.92 -16.05
N ASN A 138 -13.19 -5.34 -17.15
CA ASN A 138 -13.46 -6.01 -18.43
C ASN A 138 -12.52 -5.52 -19.56
N SER A 139 -11.36 -4.95 -19.23
CA SER A 139 -10.41 -4.47 -20.23
C SER A 139 -9.58 -5.64 -20.78
N ASN A 140 -9.60 -5.86 -22.08
CA ASN A 140 -8.75 -6.84 -22.77
C ASN A 140 -7.29 -6.35 -22.95
N LYS A 141 -6.91 -5.24 -22.30
CA LYS A 141 -5.56 -4.69 -22.42
C LYS A 141 -4.64 -5.35 -21.39
N PRO A 142 -3.39 -5.68 -21.77
CA PRO A 142 -2.42 -6.18 -20.81
C PRO A 142 -2.18 -5.12 -19.71
N GLU A 143 -2.09 -5.59 -18.46
CA GLU A 143 -1.80 -4.72 -17.32
C GLU A 143 -0.46 -4.01 -17.54
N ARG A 144 -0.46 -2.69 -17.36
CA ARG A 144 0.75 -1.89 -17.54
C ARG A 144 1.63 -2.01 -16.32
N LYS A 145 2.90 -2.39 -16.52
CA LYS A 145 3.89 -2.31 -15.45
C LYS A 145 4.00 -0.88 -14.90
N PHE A 146 4.22 -0.75 -13.60
CA PHE A 146 4.25 0.55 -12.91
C PHE A 146 5.38 0.68 -11.90
N ASP A 147 5.65 1.92 -11.49
CA ASP A 147 6.78 2.22 -10.61
C ASP A 147 6.40 1.83 -9.19
N VAL A 148 7.07 0.87 -8.57
CA VAL A 148 6.79 0.47 -7.18
C VAL A 148 6.98 1.64 -6.21
N ASN A 149 7.81 2.63 -6.55
CA ASN A 149 8.06 3.82 -5.74
C ASN A 149 7.02 4.93 -5.96
N TRP A 150 5.94 4.70 -6.71
CA TRP A 150 5.00 5.76 -7.09
C TRP A 150 4.41 6.53 -5.90
N GLU A 151 4.23 5.87 -4.75
CA GLU A 151 3.71 6.50 -3.52
C GLU A 151 4.68 7.55 -2.95
N LEU A 152 5.97 7.45 -3.30
CA LEU A 152 6.99 8.45 -2.94
C LEU A 152 6.99 9.65 -3.90
N GLY A 153 6.17 9.60 -4.96
CA GLY A 153 6.04 10.63 -5.98
C GLY A 153 7.02 10.42 -7.14
N GLY A 154 7.59 11.52 -7.62
CA GLY A 154 8.52 11.53 -8.75
C GLY A 154 7.89 12.04 -10.04
N ILE A 155 8.76 12.44 -10.98
CA ILE A 155 8.37 13.16 -12.20
C ILE A 155 7.35 12.37 -13.01
N ARG A 156 7.55 11.04 -13.16
CA ARG A 156 6.64 10.19 -13.93
C ARG A 156 5.26 10.06 -13.26
N HIS A 157 5.21 9.96 -11.94
CA HIS A 157 3.95 9.91 -11.20
C HIS A 157 3.16 11.21 -11.35
N GLU A 158 3.83 12.37 -11.19
CA GLU A 158 3.19 13.67 -11.34
C GLU A 158 2.73 13.94 -12.78
N TRP A 159 3.50 13.53 -13.79
CA TRP A 159 3.08 13.59 -15.19
C TRP A 159 1.85 12.71 -15.46
N ASN A 160 1.82 11.47 -14.96
CA ASN A 160 0.66 10.59 -15.12
C ASN A 160 -0.59 11.17 -14.44
N LYS A 161 -0.45 11.76 -13.24
CA LYS A 161 -1.53 12.50 -12.56
C LYS A 161 -2.02 13.68 -13.38
N PHE A 162 -1.11 14.48 -13.93
CA PHE A 162 -1.46 15.63 -14.76
C PHE A 162 -2.23 15.22 -16.01
N ILE A 163 -1.74 14.22 -16.76
CA ILE A 163 -2.42 13.67 -17.94
C ILE A 163 -3.79 13.11 -17.56
N GLY A 164 -3.91 12.43 -16.42
CA GLY A 164 -5.20 11.93 -15.91
C GLY A 164 -6.21 13.05 -15.68
N LYS A 165 -5.80 14.15 -15.05
CA LYS A 165 -6.64 15.33 -14.82
C LYS A 165 -7.11 15.96 -16.14
N LEU A 166 -6.21 16.10 -17.12
CA LEU A 166 -6.56 16.63 -18.44
C LEU A 166 -7.61 15.75 -19.14
N LYS A 167 -7.39 14.43 -19.15
CA LYS A 167 -8.35 13.47 -19.75
C LYS A 167 -9.72 13.56 -19.08
N TYR A 168 -9.77 13.60 -17.75
CA TYR A 168 -11.03 13.74 -17.01
C TYR A 168 -11.74 15.05 -17.37
N HIS A 169 -11.01 16.17 -17.44
CA HIS A 169 -11.59 17.45 -17.83
C HIS A 169 -12.19 17.42 -19.23
N THR A 170 -11.48 16.85 -20.21
CA THR A 170 -12.00 16.67 -21.57
C THR A 170 -13.23 15.76 -21.61
N TRP A 171 -13.22 14.66 -20.85
CA TRP A 171 -14.38 13.76 -20.75
C TRP A 171 -15.59 14.46 -20.15
N LYS A 172 -15.41 15.22 -19.06
CA LYS A 172 -16.48 15.97 -18.40
C LYS A 172 -17.14 16.99 -19.34
N ILE A 173 -16.34 17.75 -20.09
CA ILE A 173 -16.87 18.68 -21.11
C ILE A 173 -17.70 17.94 -22.17
N LYS A 174 -17.21 16.80 -22.67
CA LYS A 174 -17.95 16.00 -23.66
C LYS A 174 -19.26 15.43 -23.08
N TYR A 175 -19.21 14.96 -21.84
CA TYR A 175 -20.37 14.42 -21.12
C TYR A 175 -21.43 15.50 -20.90
N ASP A 176 -21.04 16.66 -20.38
CA ASP A 176 -21.96 17.78 -20.12
C ASP A 176 -22.60 18.30 -21.41
N ARG A 177 -21.85 18.35 -22.52
CA ARG A 177 -22.41 18.68 -23.84
C ARG A 177 -23.47 17.66 -24.26
N LYS A 178 -23.15 16.36 -24.23
CA LYS A 178 -24.10 15.30 -24.61
C LYS A 178 -25.36 15.32 -23.74
N ARG A 179 -25.21 15.52 -22.44
CA ARG A 179 -26.34 15.62 -21.50
C ARG A 179 -27.25 16.80 -21.83
N LYS A 180 -26.70 17.98 -22.13
CA LYS A 180 -27.48 19.16 -22.56
C LYS A 180 -28.23 18.94 -23.87
N TYR A 181 -27.61 18.29 -24.86
CA TYR A 181 -28.30 17.92 -26.11
C TYR A 181 -29.45 16.95 -25.89
N ARG A 182 -29.30 15.96 -24.99
CA ARG A 182 -30.38 15.00 -24.68
C ARG A 182 -31.59 15.67 -24.03
N ILE A 183 -31.34 16.55 -23.04
CA ILE A 183 -32.39 17.31 -22.36
C ILE A 183 -33.17 18.20 -23.35
N LYS A 184 -32.47 18.81 -24.33
CA LYS A 184 -33.11 19.67 -25.34
C LYS A 184 -33.95 18.90 -26.36
N ASN A 185 -33.67 17.62 -26.59
CA ASN A 185 -34.40 16.79 -27.57
C ASN A 185 -35.52 15.95 -26.91
N GLU A 186 -35.62 15.95 -25.59
CA GLU A 186 -36.67 15.29 -24.80
C GLU A 186 -37.74 16.31 -24.30
N SER A 187 -37.58 17.61 -24.64
CA SER A 187 -38.47 18.74 -24.31
C SER A 187 -39.07 19.35 -25.56
#